data_AF-A0A971JL20-F1
#
_entry.id   AF-A0A971JL20-F1
#
_cell.length_a   1.000
_cell.length_b   1.000
_cell.length_c   1.000
_cell.angle_alpha   90.00
_cell.angle_beta   90.00
_cell.angle_gamma   90.00
#
_symmetry.space_group_name_H-M   'P 1'
#
loop_
_entity.id
_entity.type
_entity.pdbx_description
1 polymer ?
#
loop_
_entity_poly.entity_id
_entity_poly.type
_entity_poly.pdbx_seq_one_letter_code
_entity_poly.pdbx_strand_id
1 'polypeptide(L)'
;MTPDEQRTETPPPAAADAGPGGLFLPAALFGAAVLLLALADIGERSLLTREPWAGGLVCLDGETPPPPDALAVRARMVSRDHPAPGDRELRLLHDWAVDADAAPRFRADTPELAVAVSVLREDLAPLLASGRLPEPGAPEALAGDLAREDAFALAGQPFTVVGRLRRNVSGFLFSYLIPDDPALDAAFPDDGATVEGWAHPDGMSLLADDEAAEVSEDSEEGDGMAPVAAAGEDSGGTPEEEEDPAALVPPWQGGETRTAPLVAWAGFTGLLLAALSAWMAHTRLCRRWAATLPDGHFFLPLFGEVAARPRLWTGMHAALYALLFSAMFSMMSQPLLAHRFSAYIGAVFTGGGLEHVGRAYASGNVLEAAWFTWKNNFLEETVLNTVLLSLFPLALGVVKNAFTFLLVGAGLAPVWVGRSGTYAFHVVTMILELEIYALASFAVTAWALRVFAFFRKPGSGAFWGLLTGVRVLGGTILYAGLVLAAAAFYEAVTLIGTMP
;
A
#
# COMPACT_ATOMS: atom_id res chain seq x y z
N MET A 1 -19.74 -59.60 -28.45
CA MET A 1 -18.49 -59.25 -27.76
C MET A 1 -17.38 -59.30 -28.79
N THR A 2 -16.98 -58.14 -29.30
CA THR A 2 -15.78 -57.95 -30.13
C THR A 2 -14.91 -56.93 -29.39
N PRO A 3 -13.70 -57.31 -28.98
CA PRO A 3 -12.72 -56.40 -28.42
C PRO A 3 -11.83 -55.92 -29.56
N ASP A 4 -12.12 -54.76 -30.14
CA ASP A 4 -11.11 -54.01 -30.92
C ASP A 4 -11.67 -52.65 -31.32
N GLU A 5 -11.46 -51.68 -30.45
CA GLU A 5 -11.30 -50.28 -30.84
C GLU A 5 -10.49 -49.60 -29.73
N GLN A 6 -9.23 -50.02 -29.59
CA GLN A 6 -8.21 -49.20 -28.94
C GLN A 6 -8.07 -47.93 -29.79
N ARG A 7 -8.84 -46.89 -29.44
CA ARG A 7 -8.47 -45.52 -29.78
C ARG A 7 -7.12 -45.25 -29.13
N THR A 8 -6.05 -45.44 -29.90
CA THR A 8 -4.78 -44.79 -29.67
C THR A 8 -5.07 -43.30 -29.60
N GLU A 9 -5.17 -42.75 -28.39
CA GLU A 9 -5.04 -41.31 -28.17
C GLU A 9 -3.69 -40.93 -28.75
N THR A 10 -3.72 -40.31 -29.93
CA THR A 10 -2.55 -39.70 -30.53
C THR A 10 -1.94 -38.80 -29.45
N PRO A 11 -0.66 -39.00 -29.06
CA PRO A 11 -0.03 -38.12 -28.10
C PRO A 11 -0.23 -36.69 -28.60
N PRO A 12 -0.63 -35.75 -27.71
CA PRO A 12 -0.80 -34.36 -28.12
C PRO A 12 0.47 -33.95 -28.87
N PRO A 13 0.34 -33.22 -30.00
CA PRO A 13 1.50 -32.82 -30.78
C PRO A 13 2.52 -32.23 -29.81
N ALA A 14 3.71 -32.84 -29.76
CA ALA A 14 4.82 -32.36 -28.95
C ALA A 14 4.87 -30.85 -29.14
N ALA A 15 4.70 -30.09 -28.06
CA ALA A 15 4.52 -28.65 -28.10
C ALA A 15 5.64 -28.04 -28.96
N ALA A 16 5.33 -27.80 -30.23
CA ALA A 16 6.20 -27.23 -31.22
C ALA A 16 6.23 -25.73 -30.93
N ASP A 17 6.84 -25.37 -29.81
CA ASP A 17 7.30 -24.03 -29.42
C ASP A 17 7.90 -24.02 -28.00
N ALA A 18 8.57 -25.10 -27.59
CA ALA A 18 9.64 -25.02 -26.60
C ALA A 18 10.94 -24.54 -27.27
N GLY A 19 10.86 -23.48 -28.09
CA GLY A 19 12.05 -22.78 -28.53
C GLY A 19 12.83 -22.33 -27.29
N PRO A 20 14.16 -22.22 -27.35
CA PRO A 20 14.99 -21.73 -26.25
C PRO A 20 14.77 -20.22 -26.09
N GLY A 21 13.56 -19.82 -25.68
CA GLY A 21 13.29 -18.48 -25.20
C GLY A 21 14.07 -18.28 -23.91
N GLY A 22 15.33 -17.85 -24.02
CA GLY A 22 16.20 -17.63 -22.88
C GLY A 22 15.59 -16.63 -21.88
N LEU A 23 16.13 -16.60 -20.68
CA LEU A 23 15.70 -15.63 -19.65
C LEU A 23 16.14 -14.18 -19.95
N PHE A 24 16.82 -13.95 -21.08
CA PHE A 24 17.35 -12.65 -21.48
C PHE A 24 16.28 -11.56 -21.58
N LEU A 25 15.18 -11.80 -22.31
CA LEU A 25 14.14 -10.78 -22.47
C LEU A 25 13.46 -10.42 -21.12
N PRO A 26 12.99 -11.39 -20.29
CA PRO A 26 12.54 -11.08 -18.94
C PRO A 26 13.58 -10.32 -18.12
N ALA A 27 14.85 -10.76 -18.11
CA ALA A 27 15.90 -10.08 -17.37
C ALA A 27 16.11 -8.63 -17.86
N ALA A 28 16.06 -8.39 -19.17
CA ALA A 28 16.15 -7.05 -19.75
C ALA A 28 14.95 -6.16 -19.36
N LEU A 29 13.73 -6.71 -19.38
CA LEU A 29 12.53 -6.00 -18.93
C LEU A 29 12.60 -5.65 -17.44
N PHE A 30 13.11 -6.57 -16.61
CA PHE A 30 13.29 -6.32 -15.19
C PHE A 30 14.37 -5.25 -14.94
N GLY A 31 15.50 -5.32 -15.65
CA GLY A 31 16.54 -4.29 -15.57
C GLY A 31 16.02 -2.92 -16.00
N ALA A 32 15.19 -2.86 -17.06
CA ALA A 32 14.54 -1.63 -17.50
C ALA A 32 13.54 -1.10 -16.45
N ALA A 33 12.78 -1.98 -15.80
CA ALA A 33 11.86 -1.62 -14.73
C ALA A 33 12.58 -0.96 -13.54
N VAL A 34 13.63 -1.61 -13.02
CA VAL A 34 14.43 -1.10 -11.90
C VAL A 34 15.11 0.22 -12.27
N LEU A 35 15.69 0.30 -13.48
CA LEU A 35 16.32 1.54 -13.95
C LEU A 35 15.30 2.69 -14.04
N LEU A 36 14.10 2.42 -14.57
CA LEU A 36 13.06 3.45 -14.68
C LEU A 36 12.61 3.94 -13.31
N LEU A 37 12.41 3.04 -12.34
CA LEU A 37 12.06 3.38 -10.95
C LEU A 37 13.15 4.22 -10.28
N ALA A 38 14.41 3.81 -10.41
CA ALA A 38 15.55 4.53 -9.84
C ALA A 38 15.73 5.92 -10.47
N LEU A 39 15.61 6.03 -11.80
CA LEU A 39 15.71 7.33 -12.49
C LEU A 39 14.54 8.26 -12.13
N ALA A 40 13.34 7.70 -11.92
CA ALA A 40 12.18 8.46 -11.47
C ALA A 40 12.41 9.06 -10.07
N ASP A 41 12.95 8.28 -9.13
CA ASP A 41 13.31 8.73 -7.78
C ASP A 41 14.43 9.79 -7.80
N ILE A 42 15.53 9.53 -8.51
CA ILE A 42 16.64 10.50 -8.64
C ILE A 42 16.15 11.83 -9.22
N GLY A 43 15.34 11.75 -10.29
CA GLY A 43 14.75 12.92 -10.93
C GLY A 43 13.86 13.70 -9.96
N GLU A 44 13.00 13.00 -9.22
CA GLU A 44 12.10 13.61 -8.24
C GLU A 44 12.84 14.30 -7.09
N ARG A 45 13.81 13.63 -6.47
CA ARG A 45 14.62 14.23 -5.39
C ARG A 45 15.32 15.51 -5.87
N SER A 46 15.86 15.50 -7.09
CA SER A 46 16.51 16.69 -7.66
C SER A 46 15.56 17.88 -7.84
N LEU A 47 14.27 17.62 -8.10
CA LEU A 47 13.25 18.67 -8.20
C LEU A 47 12.89 19.21 -6.81
N LEU A 48 12.75 18.34 -5.81
CA LEU A 48 12.31 18.73 -4.47
C LEU A 48 13.34 19.53 -3.68
N THR A 49 14.64 19.27 -3.87
CA THR A 49 15.72 20.04 -3.18
C THR A 49 15.68 21.56 -3.42
N ARG A 50 14.93 22.03 -4.41
CA ARG A 50 14.82 23.44 -4.79
C ARG A 50 13.49 24.07 -4.42
N GLU A 51 12.59 23.28 -3.84
CA GLU A 51 11.23 23.71 -3.61
C GLU A 51 11.01 24.08 -2.15
N PRO A 52 10.40 25.25 -1.88
CA PRO A 52 10.11 25.66 -0.51
C PRO A 52 9.05 24.74 0.10
N TRP A 53 9.17 24.48 1.41
CA TRP A 53 8.20 23.67 2.17
C TRP A 53 8.06 22.20 1.74
N ALA A 54 8.99 21.68 0.94
CA ALA A 54 9.04 20.26 0.55
C ALA A 54 9.14 19.31 1.77
N GLY A 55 9.91 19.71 2.79
CA GLY A 55 10.02 19.04 4.09
C GLY A 55 9.14 19.67 5.18
N GLY A 56 8.11 20.43 4.79
CA GLY A 56 7.29 21.19 5.72
C GLY A 56 6.53 20.31 6.70
N LEU A 57 6.48 20.72 7.96
CA LEU A 57 5.77 20.05 9.04
C LEU A 57 4.90 21.05 9.80
N VAL A 58 3.73 20.61 10.24
CA VAL A 58 2.90 21.29 11.24
C VAL A 58 2.75 20.34 12.42
N CYS A 59 3.16 20.79 13.61
CA CYS A 59 3.09 20.06 14.87
C CYS A 59 2.05 20.73 15.77
N LEU A 60 1.16 19.93 16.35
CA LEU A 60 -0.03 20.30 17.10
C LEU A 60 -0.18 19.45 18.38
N ASP A 61 0.88 18.74 18.79
CA ASP A 61 0.85 17.90 19.99
C ASP A 61 0.92 18.71 21.30
N GLY A 62 1.38 19.98 21.22
CA GLY A 62 1.59 20.86 22.37
C GLY A 62 2.73 20.44 23.30
N GLU A 63 3.39 19.32 23.02
CA GLU A 63 4.46 18.73 23.83
C GLU A 63 5.83 19.00 23.19
N THR A 64 5.91 18.93 21.87
CA THR A 64 7.16 19.12 21.13
C THR A 64 7.50 20.60 21.03
N PRO A 65 8.65 21.04 21.59
CA PRO A 65 9.02 22.46 21.56
C PRO A 65 9.23 22.94 20.12
N PRO A 66 8.86 24.19 19.80
CA PRO A 66 9.07 24.74 18.46
C PRO A 66 10.57 24.89 18.18
N PRO A 67 11.05 24.44 17.00
CA PRO A 67 12.42 24.70 16.60
C PRO A 67 12.66 26.20 16.33
N PRO A 68 13.92 26.63 16.19
CA PRO A 68 14.23 27.99 15.75
C PRO A 68 13.49 28.33 14.46
N ASP A 69 13.02 29.57 14.34
CA ASP A 69 12.30 30.10 13.17
C ASP A 69 10.96 29.41 12.85
N ALA A 70 10.43 28.58 13.76
CA ALA A 70 9.10 28.01 13.63
C ALA A 70 8.02 29.10 13.70
N LEU A 71 6.98 28.92 12.88
CA LEU A 71 5.83 29.80 12.81
C LEU A 71 4.75 29.29 13.75
N ALA A 72 4.21 30.16 14.61
CA ALA A 72 3.06 29.82 15.43
C ALA A 72 1.85 29.46 14.55
N VAL A 73 1.09 28.44 14.97
CA VAL A 73 -0.15 28.06 14.31
C VAL A 73 -1.31 27.86 15.27
N ARG A 74 -2.52 28.06 14.74
CA ARG A 74 -3.79 27.63 15.35
C ARG A 74 -4.52 26.76 14.36
N ALA A 75 -4.99 25.60 14.80
CA ALA A 75 -5.62 24.61 13.95
C ALA A 75 -7.01 24.23 14.46
N ARG A 76 -7.92 23.96 13.52
CA ARG A 76 -9.29 23.53 13.83
C ARG A 76 -9.87 22.71 12.68
N MET A 77 -10.66 21.69 13.01
CA MET A 77 -11.41 20.92 12.01
C MET A 77 -12.44 21.80 11.28
N VAL A 78 -12.53 21.66 9.96
CA VAL A 78 -13.53 22.39 9.17
C VAL A 78 -14.91 21.78 9.31
N SER A 79 -15.95 22.61 9.24
CA SER A 79 -17.34 22.16 9.08
C SER A 79 -17.88 22.53 7.70
N ARG A 80 -18.81 21.72 7.21
CA ARG A 80 -19.48 21.91 5.91
C ARG A 80 -20.97 21.59 6.05
N ASP A 81 -21.81 22.41 5.42
CA ASP A 81 -23.26 22.17 5.39
C ASP A 81 -23.67 21.08 4.41
N HIS A 82 -22.80 20.77 3.43
CA HIS A 82 -23.07 19.83 2.35
C HIS A 82 -21.87 18.89 2.11
N PRO A 83 -22.12 17.63 1.70
CA PRO A 83 -21.04 16.70 1.33
C PRO A 83 -20.19 17.26 0.18
N ALA A 84 -18.87 17.14 0.32
CA ALA A 84 -17.91 17.51 -0.71
C ALA A 84 -17.66 16.35 -1.70
N PRO A 85 -17.12 16.64 -2.91
CA PRO A 85 -16.68 15.60 -3.82
C PRO A 85 -15.66 14.66 -3.15
N GLY A 86 -15.87 13.34 -3.29
CA GLY A 86 -15.02 12.32 -2.67
C GLY A 86 -15.51 11.82 -1.30
N ASP A 87 -16.43 12.52 -0.64
CA ASP A 87 -16.91 12.13 0.70
C ASP A 87 -17.59 10.77 0.70
N ARG A 88 -18.27 10.41 -0.40
CA ARG A 88 -18.90 9.10 -0.52
C ARG A 88 -17.85 7.99 -0.52
N GLU A 89 -16.79 8.15 -1.30
CA GLU A 89 -15.70 7.19 -1.41
C GLU A 89 -14.94 7.07 -0.08
N LEU A 90 -14.71 8.18 0.61
CA LEU A 90 -14.06 8.18 1.93
C LEU A 90 -14.93 7.53 3.01
N ARG A 91 -16.25 7.77 3.02
CA ARG A 91 -17.16 7.07 3.93
C ARG A 91 -17.18 5.57 3.67
N LEU A 92 -17.23 5.14 2.41
CA LEU A 92 -17.16 3.71 2.08
C LEU A 92 -15.84 3.08 2.54
N LEU A 93 -14.72 3.79 2.45
CA LEU A 93 -13.43 3.33 2.99
C LEU A 93 -13.47 3.26 4.52
N HIS A 94 -14.05 4.25 5.20
CA HIS A 94 -14.20 4.26 6.64
C HIS A 94 -15.06 3.08 7.13
N ASP A 95 -16.27 2.95 6.58
CA ASP A 95 -17.22 1.89 6.92
C ASP A 95 -16.57 0.51 6.74
N TRP A 96 -15.88 0.30 5.61
CA TRP A 96 -15.16 -0.95 5.35
C TRP A 96 -14.02 -1.21 6.35
N ALA A 97 -13.25 -0.19 6.72
CA ALA A 97 -12.14 -0.33 7.65
C ALA A 97 -12.60 -0.64 9.08
N VAL A 98 -13.71 -0.04 9.51
CA VAL A 98 -14.34 -0.28 10.82
C VAL A 98 -15.01 -1.65 10.86
N ASP A 99 -15.81 -1.99 9.85
CA ASP A 99 -16.51 -3.29 9.77
C ASP A 99 -15.55 -4.49 9.73
N ALA A 100 -14.36 -4.28 9.15
CA ALA A 100 -13.32 -5.32 9.09
C ALA A 100 -12.60 -5.53 10.43
N ASP A 101 -12.87 -4.72 11.46
CA ASP A 101 -12.12 -4.64 12.73
C ASP A 101 -10.59 -4.56 12.51
N ALA A 102 -10.20 -4.02 11.35
CA ALA A 102 -8.82 -4.04 10.90
C ALA A 102 -8.03 -2.84 11.46
N ALA A 103 -8.73 -1.72 11.70
CA ALA A 103 -8.18 -0.49 12.23
C ALA A 103 -9.28 0.33 12.93
N PRO A 104 -9.69 -0.04 14.16
CA PRO A 104 -10.86 0.57 14.85
C PRO A 104 -10.70 2.07 15.14
N ARG A 105 -9.46 2.57 15.15
CA ARG A 105 -9.14 4.00 15.35
C ARG A 105 -8.96 4.78 14.05
N PHE A 106 -9.06 4.14 12.89
CA PHE A 106 -8.88 4.80 11.60
C PHE A 106 -10.14 5.54 11.17
N ARG A 107 -9.99 6.84 10.88
CA ARG A 107 -11.07 7.72 10.39
C ARG A 107 -10.71 8.23 8.99
N ALA A 108 -11.30 7.65 7.95
CA ALA A 108 -11.07 8.11 6.57
C ALA A 108 -11.86 9.37 6.24
N ASP A 109 -12.98 9.56 6.94
CA ASP A 109 -13.99 10.58 6.75
C ASP A 109 -13.73 11.84 7.58
N THR A 110 -12.63 11.88 8.35
CA THR A 110 -12.17 13.09 9.04
C THR A 110 -12.11 14.25 8.04
N PRO A 111 -12.75 15.40 8.36
CA PRO A 111 -12.70 16.60 7.52
C PRO A 111 -11.28 17.12 7.31
N GLU A 112 -11.12 18.15 6.48
CA GLU A 112 -9.86 18.88 6.42
C GLU A 112 -9.59 19.64 7.73
N LEU A 113 -8.31 19.90 7.95
CA LEU A 113 -7.87 20.83 8.98
C LEU A 113 -7.77 22.23 8.38
N ALA A 114 -8.18 23.27 9.11
CA ALA A 114 -7.81 24.64 8.80
C ALA A 114 -6.72 25.08 9.76
N VAL A 115 -5.65 25.66 9.22
CA VAL A 115 -4.46 26.04 9.98
C VAL A 115 -4.17 27.51 9.70
N ALA A 116 -4.36 28.35 10.72
CA ALA A 116 -3.89 29.72 10.74
C ALA A 116 -2.38 29.72 11.02
N VAL A 117 -1.60 30.44 10.21
CA VAL A 117 -0.13 30.46 10.28
C VAL A 117 0.36 31.90 10.27
N SER A 118 1.25 32.25 11.21
CA SER A 118 1.89 33.57 11.27
C SER A 118 2.98 33.74 10.20
N VAL A 119 2.60 33.69 8.92
CA VAL A 119 3.50 33.74 7.75
C VAL A 119 3.37 35.06 6.99
N LEU A 120 4.49 35.61 6.52
CA LEU A 120 4.48 36.83 5.72
C LEU A 120 3.91 36.57 4.32
N ARG A 121 3.20 37.57 3.79
CA ARG A 121 2.58 37.49 2.46
C ARG A 121 3.59 37.20 1.34
N GLU A 122 4.81 37.72 1.45
CA GLU A 122 5.86 37.50 0.46
C GLU A 122 6.35 36.05 0.42
N ASP A 123 6.34 35.36 1.56
CA ASP A 123 6.73 33.95 1.68
C ASP A 123 5.64 32.99 1.21
N LEU A 124 4.38 33.46 1.14
CA LEU A 124 3.27 32.69 0.59
C LEU A 124 3.25 32.64 -0.94
N ALA A 125 3.74 33.68 -1.62
CA ALA A 125 3.66 33.78 -3.07
C ALA A 125 4.37 32.61 -3.80
N PRO A 126 5.56 32.15 -3.37
CA PRO A 126 6.22 30.97 -3.94
C PRO A 126 5.43 29.66 -3.75
N LEU A 127 4.58 29.57 -2.72
CA LEU A 127 3.83 28.35 -2.39
C LEU A 127 2.56 28.18 -3.24
N LEU A 128 2.13 29.23 -3.94
CA LEU A 128 0.90 29.24 -4.72
C LEU A 128 1.08 28.45 -6.04
N ALA A 129 0.13 27.54 -6.32
CA ALA A 129 0.02 26.83 -7.59
C ALA A 129 -0.99 27.49 -8.53
N SER A 130 -2.13 27.95 -7.99
CA SER A 130 -3.20 28.61 -8.75
C SER A 130 -4.04 29.53 -7.87
N GLY A 131 -4.82 30.42 -8.49
CA GLY A 131 -5.68 31.39 -7.80
C GLY A 131 -4.93 32.64 -7.37
N ARG A 132 -5.27 33.18 -6.19
CA ARG A 132 -4.63 34.36 -5.61
C ARG A 132 -4.33 34.16 -4.13
N LEU A 133 -3.50 35.03 -3.56
CA LEU A 133 -3.27 35.07 -2.12
C LEU A 133 -4.52 35.60 -1.37
N PRO A 134 -4.81 35.11 -0.15
CA PRO A 134 -5.87 35.63 0.71
C PRO A 134 -5.68 37.12 1.02
N GLU A 135 -6.75 37.88 1.13
CA GLU A 135 -6.71 39.25 1.64
C GLU A 135 -6.50 39.25 3.17
N PRO A 136 -5.60 40.08 3.73
CA PRO A 136 -5.40 40.13 5.18
C PRO A 136 -6.70 40.42 5.94
N GLY A 137 -6.97 39.62 6.98
CA GLY A 137 -8.17 39.71 7.80
C GLY A 137 -9.48 39.28 7.14
N ALA A 138 -9.47 38.90 5.85
CA ALA A 138 -10.63 38.33 5.18
C ALA A 138 -10.75 36.83 5.51
N PRO A 139 -11.98 36.27 5.58
CA PRO A 139 -12.18 34.83 5.78
C PRO A 139 -11.88 34.06 4.48
N GLU A 140 -10.61 34.04 4.12
CA GLU A 140 -10.10 33.47 2.89
C GLU A 140 -8.97 32.49 3.20
N ALA A 141 -8.93 31.38 2.46
CA ALA A 141 -7.96 30.32 2.68
C ALA A 141 -7.32 29.85 1.36
N LEU A 142 -6.12 29.30 1.48
CA LEU A 142 -5.47 28.54 0.43
C LEU A 142 -5.69 27.05 0.68
N ALA A 143 -6.24 26.33 -0.30
CA ALA A 143 -6.36 24.88 -0.22
C ALA A 143 -5.01 24.20 -0.41
N GLY A 144 -4.71 23.22 0.42
CA GLY A 144 -3.72 22.19 0.16
C GLY A 144 -3.91 21.49 -1.19
N ASP A 145 -2.94 20.69 -1.62
CA ASP A 145 -3.04 19.97 -2.91
C ASP A 145 -4.20 18.96 -2.96
N LEU A 146 -4.60 18.41 -1.80
CA LEU A 146 -5.71 17.45 -1.67
C LEU A 146 -6.93 18.03 -0.95
N ALA A 147 -6.85 19.23 -0.38
CA ALA A 147 -8.00 19.92 0.20
C ALA A 147 -9.00 20.31 -0.91
N ARG A 148 -10.31 20.27 -0.60
CA ARG A 148 -11.35 20.61 -1.59
C ARG A 148 -11.45 22.13 -1.77
N GLU A 149 -12.00 22.57 -2.89
CA GLU A 149 -12.12 24.00 -3.24
C GLU A 149 -13.44 24.63 -2.78
N ASP A 150 -14.40 23.82 -2.32
CA ASP A 150 -15.68 24.34 -1.85
C ASP A 150 -15.50 25.10 -0.52
N ALA A 151 -16.33 26.11 -0.33
CA ALA A 151 -16.40 26.86 0.92
C ALA A 151 -16.64 25.95 2.13
N PHE A 152 -16.14 26.40 3.28
CA PHE A 152 -16.26 25.71 4.55
C PHE A 152 -16.54 26.73 5.66
N ALA A 153 -16.75 26.26 6.89
CA ALA A 153 -16.92 27.13 8.04
C ALA A 153 -15.98 26.75 9.20
N LEU A 154 -15.62 27.76 10.00
CA LEU A 154 -14.87 27.63 11.25
C LEU A 154 -15.64 28.39 12.33
N ALA A 155 -16.03 27.71 13.41
CA ALA A 155 -16.86 28.29 14.47
C ALA A 155 -18.11 29.04 13.95
N GLY A 156 -18.70 28.55 12.84
CA GLY A 156 -19.85 29.16 12.17
C GLY A 156 -19.52 30.33 11.23
N GLN A 157 -18.27 30.78 11.17
CA GLN A 157 -17.80 31.79 10.21
C GLN A 157 -17.48 31.13 8.86
N PRO A 158 -18.09 31.56 7.74
CA PRO A 158 -17.83 31.00 6.43
C PRO A 158 -16.50 31.48 5.86
N PHE A 159 -15.74 30.56 5.26
CA PHE A 159 -14.47 30.80 4.57
C PHE A 159 -14.57 30.49 3.08
N THR A 160 -13.91 31.34 2.28
CA THR A 160 -13.78 31.13 0.83
C THR A 160 -12.39 30.62 0.49
N VAL A 161 -12.30 29.56 -0.31
CA VAL A 161 -11.04 29.10 -0.87
C VAL A 161 -10.70 29.95 -2.09
N VAL A 162 -9.58 30.68 -2.04
CA VAL A 162 -9.21 31.68 -3.08
C VAL A 162 -8.00 31.27 -3.92
N GLY A 163 -7.34 30.19 -3.55
CA GLY A 163 -6.20 29.64 -4.27
C GLY A 163 -5.82 28.25 -3.78
N ARG A 164 -4.82 27.66 -4.43
CA ARG A 164 -4.31 26.32 -4.13
C ARG A 164 -2.80 26.35 -3.97
N LEU A 165 -2.31 25.65 -2.95
CA LEU A 165 -0.90 25.42 -2.69
C LEU A 165 -0.32 24.42 -3.68
N ARG A 166 0.99 24.51 -3.92
CA ARG A 166 1.71 23.52 -4.72
C ARG A 166 1.72 22.15 -4.02
N ARG A 167 1.80 21.08 -4.82
CA ARG A 167 1.83 19.67 -4.39
C ARG A 167 2.95 19.27 -3.43
N ASN A 168 3.97 20.12 -3.32
CA ASN A 168 5.16 19.93 -2.51
C ASN A 168 5.08 20.72 -1.20
N VAL A 169 4.00 21.42 -0.90
CA VAL A 169 3.82 22.08 0.41
C VAL A 169 3.31 21.03 1.40
N SER A 170 4.23 20.24 1.94
CA SER A 170 3.93 18.96 2.63
C SER A 170 3.03 19.12 3.86
N GLY A 171 3.34 20.10 4.72
CA GLY A 171 2.60 20.37 5.95
C GLY A 171 1.14 20.78 5.75
N PHE A 172 0.70 20.99 4.50
CA PHE A 172 -0.67 21.40 4.18
C PHE A 172 -1.32 20.51 3.12
N LEU A 173 -0.88 19.26 2.96
CA LEU A 173 -1.36 18.37 1.89
C LEU A 173 -2.89 18.22 1.88
N PHE A 174 -3.51 17.96 3.04
CA PHE A 174 -4.95 17.83 3.24
C PHE A 174 -5.50 18.84 4.27
N SER A 175 -5.01 20.08 4.19
CA SER A 175 -5.47 21.16 5.06
C SER A 175 -5.60 22.48 4.30
N TYR A 176 -6.20 23.47 4.95
CA TYR A 176 -6.25 24.84 4.51
C TYR A 176 -5.18 25.66 5.22
N LEU A 177 -4.46 26.50 4.47
CA LEU A 177 -3.58 27.51 5.02
C LEU A 177 -4.34 28.84 5.06
N ILE A 178 -4.42 29.42 6.25
CA ILE A 178 -4.99 30.75 6.52
C ILE A 178 -3.87 31.64 7.05
N PRO A 179 -3.59 32.80 6.44
CA PRO A 179 -2.66 33.76 7.04
C PRO A 179 -3.25 34.26 8.36
N ASP A 180 -2.50 34.14 9.44
CA ASP A 180 -2.95 34.54 10.76
C ASP A 180 -3.17 36.07 10.83
N ASP A 181 -4.33 36.47 11.36
CA ASP A 181 -4.73 37.87 11.49
C ASP A 181 -5.70 38.02 12.68
N PRO A 182 -5.54 39.03 13.55
CA PRO A 182 -6.43 39.23 14.69
C PRO A 182 -7.91 39.37 14.32
N ALA A 183 -8.24 39.80 13.09
CA ALA A 183 -9.62 39.86 12.61
C ALA A 183 -10.29 38.47 12.51
N LEU A 184 -9.50 37.39 12.51
CA LEU A 184 -9.96 36.00 12.40
C LEU A 184 -10.00 35.27 13.75
N ASP A 185 -9.73 35.94 14.88
CA ASP A 185 -9.72 35.29 16.20
C ASP A 185 -11.07 34.63 16.56
N ALA A 186 -12.18 35.18 16.07
CA ALA A 186 -13.51 34.58 16.26
C ALA A 186 -13.68 33.23 15.56
N ALA A 187 -12.88 32.92 14.54
CA ALA A 187 -12.88 31.64 13.84
C ALA A 187 -12.06 30.56 14.58
N PHE A 188 -11.19 30.97 15.51
CA PHE A 188 -10.32 30.12 16.33
C PHE A 188 -10.52 30.42 17.83
N PRO A 189 -11.74 30.22 18.38
CA PRO A 189 -12.00 30.47 19.78
C PRO A 189 -11.29 29.45 20.67
N ASP A 190 -10.97 29.84 21.90
CA ASP A 190 -10.48 28.96 22.97
C ASP A 190 -11.66 28.18 23.58
N ASP A 191 -12.20 27.23 22.82
CA ASP A 191 -13.37 26.41 23.17
C ASP A 191 -13.05 24.91 23.30
N GLY A 192 -11.76 24.56 23.33
CA GLY A 192 -11.27 23.19 23.35
C GLY A 192 -11.22 22.50 21.98
N ALA A 193 -11.81 23.07 20.92
CA ALA A 193 -11.70 22.50 19.57
C ALA A 193 -10.60 23.16 18.72
N THR A 194 -10.05 24.27 19.19
CA THR A 194 -8.88 24.94 18.59
C THR A 194 -7.61 24.45 19.27
N VAL A 195 -6.64 23.98 18.48
CA VAL A 195 -5.35 23.49 18.96
C VAL A 195 -4.25 24.43 18.50
N GLU A 196 -3.32 24.76 19.39
CA GLU A 196 -2.16 25.60 19.08
C GLU A 196 -0.92 24.73 18.82
N GLY A 197 0.02 25.24 18.05
CA GLY A 197 1.27 24.55 17.78
C GLY A 197 2.22 25.36 16.93
N TRP A 198 3.04 24.68 16.13
CA TRP A 198 4.00 25.33 15.26
C TRP A 198 4.09 24.69 13.87
N ALA A 199 4.55 25.46 12.89
CA ALA A 199 4.85 25.01 11.55
C ALA A 199 6.28 25.40 11.15
N HIS A 200 6.99 24.51 10.47
CA HIS A 200 8.35 24.76 10.00
C HIS A 200 8.52 24.32 8.53
N PRO A 201 9.10 25.15 7.64
CA PRO A 201 9.30 24.82 6.22
C PRO A 201 10.13 23.55 5.97
N ASP A 202 10.99 23.20 6.92
CA ASP A 202 11.90 22.05 6.84
C ASP A 202 11.80 21.17 8.09
N GLY A 203 10.63 21.14 8.75
CA GLY A 203 10.48 20.46 10.05
C GLY A 203 10.78 18.96 10.02
N MET A 204 10.66 18.31 8.86
CA MET A 204 10.99 16.88 8.72
C MET A 204 12.49 16.59 8.83
N SER A 205 13.36 17.51 8.42
CA SER A 205 14.81 17.32 8.58
C SER A 205 15.21 17.43 10.06
N LEU A 206 14.53 18.30 10.81
CA LEU A 206 14.81 18.55 12.22
C LEU A 206 14.44 17.36 13.12
N LEU A 207 13.32 16.69 12.83
CA LEU A 207 12.94 15.48 13.56
C LEU A 207 13.96 14.34 13.39
N ALA A 208 14.54 14.20 12.18
CA ALA A 208 15.53 13.17 11.91
C ALA A 208 16.87 13.45 12.61
N ASP A 209 17.23 14.72 12.78
CA ASP A 209 18.46 15.12 13.47
C ASP A 209 18.33 14.97 15.00
N ASP A 210 17.15 15.20 15.58
CA ASP A 210 16.91 15.01 17.02
C ASP A 210 16.92 13.51 17.40
N GLU A 211 16.30 12.63 16.60
CA GLU A 211 16.40 11.18 16.81
C GLU A 211 17.86 10.69 16.67
N ALA A 212 18.65 11.26 15.75
CA ALA A 212 20.05 10.93 15.59
C ALA A 212 20.96 11.49 16.71
N ALA A 213 20.59 12.64 17.30
CA ALA A 213 21.30 13.27 18.40
C ALA A 213 21.08 12.52 19.72
N GLU A 214 19.86 12.07 20.01
CA GLU A 214 19.57 11.23 21.19
C GLU A 214 20.32 9.89 21.15
N VAL A 215 20.53 9.32 19.96
CA VAL A 215 21.35 8.10 19.78
C VAL A 215 22.86 8.36 19.97
N SER A 216 23.30 9.63 19.93
CA SER A 216 24.71 10.00 20.08
C SER A 216 25.12 10.38 21.51
N GLU A 217 24.17 10.66 22.42
CA GLU A 217 24.47 11.09 23.79
C GLU A 217 24.25 10.00 24.87
N ASP A 218 23.47 8.94 24.61
CA ASP A 218 23.29 7.83 25.56
C ASP A 218 23.91 6.52 25.06
N SER A 219 25.24 6.47 25.11
CA SER A 219 26.01 5.23 25.06
C SER A 219 26.62 4.88 26.42
N GLU A 220 25.85 4.99 27.51
CA GLU A 220 26.17 4.33 28.79
C GLU A 220 24.89 3.76 29.45
N GLU A 221 24.87 2.44 29.60
CA GLU A 221 24.11 1.59 30.55
C GLU A 221 22.75 2.08 31.11
N GLY A 222 21.68 1.30 30.91
CA GLY A 222 20.52 1.41 31.80
C GLY A 222 19.30 0.55 31.46
N ASP A 223 19.28 -0.66 31.99
CA ASP A 223 18.09 -1.50 32.19
C ASP A 223 16.93 -0.66 32.78
N GLY A 224 15.80 -0.55 32.07
CA GLY A 224 14.77 0.44 32.37
C GLY A 224 13.38 0.08 31.83
N MET A 225 12.92 -1.14 32.12
CA MET A 225 11.52 -1.52 31.99
C MET A 225 10.63 -0.54 32.77
N ALA A 226 9.70 0.13 32.08
CA ALA A 226 8.56 0.80 32.70
C ALA A 226 7.27 0.48 31.91
N PRO A 227 6.13 0.39 32.60
CA PRO A 227 5.11 -0.61 32.29
C PRO A 227 4.08 -0.11 31.29
N VAL A 228 3.75 -0.97 30.33
CA VAL A 228 2.49 -0.89 29.59
C VAL A 228 1.37 -1.12 30.61
N ALA A 229 0.65 -0.05 30.94
CA ALA A 229 -0.54 -0.11 31.76
C ALA A 229 -1.54 -1.08 31.10
N ALA A 230 -1.89 -2.13 31.85
CA ALA A 230 -2.88 -3.10 31.46
C ALA A 230 -4.23 -2.41 31.25
N ALA A 231 -4.70 -2.36 30.00
CA ALA A 231 -6.09 -2.07 29.71
C ALA A 231 -6.92 -3.28 30.16
N GLY A 232 -7.68 -3.09 31.24
CA GLY A 232 -8.65 -4.05 31.71
C GLY A 232 -9.78 -4.22 30.70
N GLU A 233 -10.21 -5.46 30.55
CA GLU A 233 -11.46 -5.83 29.90
C GLU A 233 -12.61 -5.14 30.66
N ASP A 234 -13.26 -4.16 30.04
CA ASP A 234 -14.59 -3.73 30.47
C ASP A 234 -15.55 -3.84 29.28
N SER A 235 -16.27 -4.97 29.27
CA SER A 235 -17.42 -5.18 28.40
C SER A 235 -18.62 -4.44 29.01
N GLY A 236 -18.75 -3.16 28.67
CA GLY A 236 -19.91 -2.34 29.03
C GLY A 236 -20.21 -1.40 27.89
N GLY A 237 -21.37 -1.56 27.25
CA GLY A 237 -21.84 -0.62 26.24
C GLY A 237 -21.97 0.77 26.85
N THR A 238 -21.06 1.66 26.48
CA THR A 238 -21.10 3.07 26.84
C THR A 238 -22.05 3.81 25.89
N PRO A 239 -22.82 4.78 26.41
CA PRO A 239 -23.56 5.71 25.56
C PRO A 239 -22.57 6.47 24.68
N GLU A 240 -22.99 6.91 23.48
CA GLU A 240 -22.21 7.80 22.60
C GLU A 240 -21.72 9.01 23.41
N GLU A 241 -20.52 8.92 23.99
CA GLU A 241 -19.83 10.07 24.56
C GLU A 241 -19.49 10.99 23.39
N GLU A 242 -19.93 12.24 23.48
CA GLU A 242 -19.65 13.30 22.52
C GLU A 242 -18.11 13.41 22.42
N GLU A 243 -17.54 12.86 21.34
CA GLU A 243 -16.10 12.72 21.12
C GLU A 243 -15.46 14.12 21.18
N ASP A 244 -14.38 14.27 21.97
CA ASP A 244 -13.69 15.56 22.12
C ASP A 244 -13.24 16.06 20.74
N PRO A 245 -13.72 17.22 20.25
CA PRO A 245 -13.36 17.73 18.93
C PRO A 245 -11.85 18.01 18.78
N ALA A 246 -11.10 18.24 19.86
CA ALA A 246 -9.64 18.30 19.80
C ALA A 246 -9.00 16.95 19.49
N ALA A 247 -9.60 15.83 19.93
CA ALA A 247 -9.08 14.49 19.66
C ALA A 247 -9.13 14.11 18.16
N LEU A 248 -9.88 14.85 17.34
CA LEU A 248 -9.93 14.68 15.89
C LEU A 248 -8.78 15.39 15.16
N VAL A 249 -8.09 16.33 15.83
CA VAL A 249 -6.95 17.04 15.26
C VAL A 249 -5.71 16.13 15.36
N PRO A 250 -5.02 15.82 14.25
CA PRO A 250 -3.83 14.99 14.32
C PRO A 250 -2.70 15.75 15.05
N PRO A 251 -1.87 15.05 15.84
CA PRO A 251 -0.76 15.67 16.59
C PRO A 251 0.30 16.28 15.68
N TRP A 252 0.38 15.83 14.43
CA TRP A 252 1.20 16.45 13.40
C TRP A 252 0.62 16.20 12.01
N GLN A 253 1.07 16.98 11.04
CA GLN A 253 0.85 16.75 9.61
C GLN A 253 2.03 17.25 8.79
N GLY A 254 2.41 16.51 7.75
CA GLY A 254 3.59 16.79 6.94
C GLY A 254 4.36 15.52 6.62
N GLY A 255 5.55 15.66 6.03
CA GLY A 255 6.41 14.55 5.63
C GLY A 255 6.01 13.83 4.34
N GLU A 256 4.76 13.95 3.90
CA GLU A 256 4.28 13.38 2.64
C GLU A 256 4.05 14.48 1.60
N THR A 257 4.52 14.27 0.37
CA THR A 257 4.26 15.16 -0.77
C THR A 257 3.83 14.34 -1.97
N ARG A 258 2.96 14.92 -2.80
CA ARG A 258 2.48 14.23 -4.00
C ARG A 258 3.55 14.27 -5.08
N THR A 259 3.79 13.13 -5.71
CA THR A 259 4.75 13.00 -6.80
C THR A 259 4.38 13.89 -8.01
N ALA A 260 5.37 14.19 -8.85
CA ALA A 260 5.10 14.78 -10.16
C ALA A 260 4.42 13.75 -11.10
N PRO A 261 3.50 14.15 -12.01
CA PRO A 261 2.74 13.19 -12.81
C PRO A 261 3.63 12.32 -13.70
N LEU A 262 4.71 12.89 -14.23
CA LEU A 262 5.68 12.15 -15.04
C LEU A 262 6.38 11.06 -14.22
N VAL A 263 6.71 11.35 -12.96
CA VAL A 263 7.34 10.40 -12.02
C VAL A 263 6.33 9.31 -11.64
N ALA A 264 5.08 9.67 -11.35
CA ALA A 264 4.00 8.70 -11.13
C ALA A 264 3.86 7.72 -12.31
N TRP A 265 3.82 8.24 -13.54
CA TRP A 265 3.72 7.42 -14.75
C TRP A 265 4.95 6.56 -15.00
N ALA A 266 6.15 7.09 -14.72
CA ALA A 266 7.38 6.30 -14.76
C ALA A 266 7.35 5.16 -13.74
N GLY A 267 6.91 5.44 -12.51
CA GLY A 267 6.73 4.45 -11.45
C GLY A 267 5.73 3.35 -11.84
N PHE A 268 4.56 3.75 -12.34
CA PHE A 268 3.52 2.84 -12.81
C PHE A 268 4.04 1.93 -13.93
N THR A 269 4.73 2.52 -14.90
CA THR A 269 5.32 1.79 -16.03
C THR A 269 6.43 0.85 -15.57
N GLY A 270 7.25 1.26 -14.60
CA GLY A 270 8.29 0.42 -14.00
C GLY A 270 7.69 -0.83 -13.35
N LEU A 271 6.67 -0.66 -12.51
CA LEU A 271 5.95 -1.77 -11.88
C LEU A 271 5.29 -2.70 -12.91
N LEU A 272 4.70 -2.14 -13.97
CA LEU A 272 4.11 -2.91 -15.08
C LEU A 272 5.16 -3.76 -15.81
N LEU A 273 6.33 -3.19 -16.10
CA LEU A 273 7.44 -3.91 -16.73
C LEU A 273 7.99 -5.02 -15.83
N ALA A 274 8.06 -4.77 -14.52
CA ALA A 274 8.49 -5.77 -13.54
C ALA A 274 7.50 -6.96 -13.48
N ALA A 275 6.20 -6.69 -13.39
CA ALA A 275 5.15 -7.72 -13.42
C ALA A 275 5.17 -8.53 -14.73
N LEU A 276 5.29 -7.85 -15.88
CA LEU A 276 5.40 -8.52 -17.17
C LEU A 276 6.65 -9.41 -17.25
N SER A 277 7.78 -8.92 -16.75
CA SER A 277 9.01 -9.70 -16.67
C SER A 277 8.83 -10.95 -15.82
N ALA A 278 8.26 -10.81 -14.61
CA ALA A 278 8.02 -11.90 -13.68
C ALA A 278 7.13 -12.98 -14.32
N TRP A 279 6.00 -12.56 -14.89
CA TRP A 279 5.09 -13.47 -15.59
C TRP A 279 5.79 -14.23 -16.73
N MET A 280 6.57 -13.54 -17.56
CA MET A 280 7.30 -14.17 -18.66
C MET A 280 8.37 -15.14 -18.16
N ALA A 281 9.14 -14.76 -17.15
CA ALA A 281 10.17 -15.59 -16.54
C ALA A 281 9.56 -16.85 -15.91
N HIS A 282 8.53 -16.69 -15.10
CA HIS A 282 7.85 -17.78 -14.40
C HIS A 282 7.20 -18.75 -15.38
N THR A 283 6.52 -18.25 -16.42
CA THR A 283 5.96 -19.08 -17.49
C THR A 283 7.04 -19.92 -18.18
N ARG A 284 8.18 -19.31 -18.51
CA ARG A 284 9.30 -20.00 -19.19
C ARG A 284 9.95 -21.03 -18.28
N LEU A 285 10.15 -20.72 -16.99
CA LEU A 285 10.70 -21.63 -16.01
C LEU A 285 9.79 -22.83 -15.79
N CYS A 286 8.49 -22.62 -15.56
CA CYS A 286 7.51 -23.70 -15.41
C CYS A 286 7.49 -24.63 -16.63
N ARG A 287 7.44 -24.07 -17.85
CA ARG A 287 7.45 -24.89 -19.08
C ARG A 287 8.77 -25.64 -19.26
N ARG A 288 9.91 -25.01 -18.95
CA ARG A 288 11.22 -25.66 -19.01
C ARG A 288 11.30 -26.81 -18.01
N TRP A 289 10.87 -26.61 -16.77
CA TRP A 289 10.86 -27.66 -15.75
C TRP A 289 9.89 -28.78 -16.08
N ALA A 290 8.72 -28.48 -16.64
CA ALA A 290 7.79 -29.49 -17.14
C ALA A 290 8.43 -30.40 -18.22
N ALA A 291 9.33 -29.85 -19.03
CA ALA A 291 9.99 -30.58 -20.11
C ALA A 291 11.29 -31.29 -19.71
N THR A 292 11.89 -30.92 -18.58
CA THR A 292 13.26 -31.37 -18.22
C THR A 292 13.33 -32.15 -16.91
N LEU A 293 12.34 -32.03 -16.03
CA LEU A 293 12.31 -32.81 -14.81
C LEU A 293 12.05 -34.30 -15.14
N PRO A 294 12.72 -35.23 -14.45
CA PRO A 294 12.54 -36.65 -14.70
C PRO A 294 11.16 -37.13 -14.26
N ASP A 295 10.68 -38.21 -14.87
CA ASP A 295 9.45 -38.88 -14.46
C ASP A 295 9.50 -39.25 -12.97
N GLY A 296 8.40 -38.99 -12.27
CA GLY A 296 8.29 -39.23 -10.82
C GLY A 296 8.81 -38.10 -9.93
N HIS A 297 9.41 -37.04 -10.49
CA HIS A 297 9.82 -35.88 -9.70
C HIS A 297 8.61 -35.20 -9.04
N PHE A 298 8.77 -34.76 -7.78
CA PHE A 298 7.67 -34.23 -6.96
C PHE A 298 6.95 -33.02 -7.59
N PHE A 299 7.71 -32.08 -8.17
CA PHE A 299 7.15 -30.87 -8.79
C PHE A 299 6.65 -31.06 -10.23
N LEU A 300 6.92 -32.21 -10.86
CA LEU A 300 6.51 -32.46 -12.26
C LEU A 300 4.99 -32.30 -12.47
N PRO A 301 4.10 -32.79 -11.59
CA PRO A 301 2.65 -32.59 -11.73
C PRO A 301 2.25 -31.11 -11.78
N LEU A 302 2.85 -30.26 -10.94
CA LEU A 302 2.58 -28.81 -10.91
C LEU A 302 2.96 -28.16 -12.24
N PHE A 303 4.22 -28.29 -12.63
CA PHE A 303 4.73 -27.62 -13.82
C PHE A 303 4.12 -28.20 -15.11
N GLY A 304 3.85 -29.52 -15.11
CA GLY A 304 3.10 -30.19 -16.17
C GLY A 304 1.69 -29.64 -16.32
N GLU A 305 0.99 -29.33 -15.22
CA GLU A 305 -0.34 -28.72 -15.28
C GLU A 305 -0.30 -27.31 -15.91
N VAL A 306 0.70 -26.49 -15.53
CA VAL A 306 0.92 -25.17 -16.12
C VAL A 306 1.17 -25.28 -17.63
N ALA A 307 2.03 -26.22 -18.05
CA ALA A 307 2.32 -26.46 -19.46
C ALA A 307 1.09 -26.97 -20.24
N ALA A 308 0.27 -27.83 -19.63
CA ALA A 308 -0.92 -28.40 -20.24
C ALA A 308 -2.09 -27.41 -20.36
N ARG A 309 -2.12 -26.35 -19.55
CA ARG A 309 -3.23 -25.37 -19.51
C ARG A 309 -2.77 -23.93 -19.76
N PRO A 310 -2.13 -23.64 -20.92
CA PRO A 310 -1.56 -22.32 -21.18
C PRO A 310 -2.59 -21.20 -21.18
N ARG A 311 -3.83 -21.47 -21.62
CA ARG A 311 -4.93 -20.49 -21.62
C ARG A 311 -5.39 -20.14 -20.20
N LEU A 312 -5.51 -21.13 -19.32
CA LEU A 312 -5.88 -20.89 -17.92
C LEU A 312 -4.77 -20.12 -17.19
N TRP A 313 -3.51 -20.52 -17.39
CA TRP A 313 -2.35 -19.83 -16.83
C TRP A 313 -2.29 -18.36 -17.27
N THR A 314 -2.36 -18.12 -18.58
CA THR A 314 -2.29 -16.77 -19.17
C THR A 314 -3.48 -15.93 -18.74
N GLY A 315 -4.69 -16.51 -18.74
CA GLY A 315 -5.91 -15.83 -18.31
C GLY A 315 -5.87 -15.43 -16.84
N MET A 316 -5.32 -16.29 -15.96
CA MET A 316 -5.17 -15.98 -14.54
C MET A 316 -4.25 -14.77 -14.32
N HIS A 317 -3.07 -14.75 -14.96
CA HIS A 317 -2.14 -13.62 -14.85
C HIS A 317 -2.75 -12.34 -15.42
N ALA A 318 -3.33 -12.42 -16.61
CA ALA A 318 -3.95 -11.26 -17.25
C ALA A 318 -5.08 -10.68 -16.38
N ALA A 319 -5.95 -11.52 -15.80
CA ALA A 319 -7.04 -11.08 -14.95
C ALA A 319 -6.54 -10.45 -13.64
N LEU A 320 -5.65 -11.13 -12.91
CA LEU A 320 -5.15 -10.64 -11.63
C LEU A 320 -4.32 -9.36 -11.79
N TYR A 321 -3.38 -9.32 -12.75
CA TYR A 321 -2.62 -8.10 -13.01
C TYR A 321 -3.48 -6.97 -13.57
N ALA A 322 -4.51 -7.25 -14.36
CA ALA A 322 -5.46 -6.21 -14.77
C ALA A 322 -6.16 -5.59 -13.56
N LEU A 323 -6.55 -6.37 -12.55
CA LEU A 323 -7.12 -5.84 -11.30
C LEU A 323 -6.11 -4.98 -10.54
N LEU A 324 -4.87 -5.45 -10.37
CA LEU A 324 -3.78 -4.72 -9.73
C LEU A 324 -3.56 -3.34 -10.38
N PHE A 325 -3.32 -3.33 -11.69
CA PHE A 325 -3.02 -2.08 -12.40
C PHE A 325 -4.24 -1.18 -12.56
N SER A 326 -5.47 -1.73 -12.59
CA SER A 326 -6.70 -0.92 -12.58
C SER A 326 -6.90 -0.22 -11.24
N ALA A 327 -6.67 -0.92 -10.12
CA ALA A 327 -6.74 -0.32 -8.79
C ALA A 327 -5.66 0.75 -8.63
N MET A 328 -4.42 0.46 -9.06
CA MET A 328 -3.31 1.40 -9.04
C MET A 328 -3.62 2.68 -9.85
N PHE A 329 -4.11 2.52 -11.08
CA PHE A 329 -4.54 3.64 -11.93
C PHE A 329 -5.71 4.43 -11.30
N SER A 330 -6.63 3.75 -10.63
CA SER A 330 -7.76 4.41 -9.95
C SER A 330 -7.26 5.30 -8.81
N MET A 331 -6.31 4.81 -8.00
CA MET A 331 -5.69 5.60 -6.93
C MET A 331 -4.86 6.77 -7.47
N MET A 332 -4.13 6.58 -8.57
CA MET A 332 -3.44 7.68 -9.27
C MET A 332 -4.42 8.77 -9.76
N SER A 333 -5.64 8.38 -10.11
CA SER A 333 -6.69 9.30 -10.56
C SER A 333 -7.45 9.95 -9.39
N GLN A 334 -7.32 9.43 -8.17
CA GLN A 334 -7.97 9.92 -6.96
C GLN A 334 -6.97 10.06 -5.80
N PRO A 335 -6.05 11.05 -5.84
CA PRO A 335 -4.95 11.13 -4.86
C PRO A 335 -5.42 11.31 -3.41
N LEU A 336 -6.57 11.94 -3.18
CA LEU A 336 -7.16 12.04 -1.85
C LEU A 336 -7.54 10.66 -1.29
N LEU A 337 -8.20 9.83 -2.10
CA LEU A 337 -8.53 8.47 -1.70
C LEU A 337 -7.24 7.66 -1.46
N ALA A 338 -6.23 7.82 -2.30
CA ALA A 338 -4.93 7.17 -2.12
C ALA A 338 -4.24 7.59 -0.81
N HIS A 339 -4.38 8.86 -0.40
CA HIS A 339 -3.80 9.37 0.85
C HIS A 339 -4.46 8.72 2.05
N ARG A 340 -5.80 8.73 2.07
CA ARG A 340 -6.58 8.07 3.13
C ARG A 340 -6.36 6.55 3.15
N PHE A 341 -6.22 5.93 1.99
CA PHE A 341 -5.89 4.51 1.89
C PHE A 341 -4.48 4.18 2.42
N SER A 342 -3.51 5.08 2.21
CA SER A 342 -2.16 4.93 2.77
C SER A 342 -2.17 5.04 4.30
N ALA A 343 -2.95 5.99 4.84
CA ALA A 343 -3.17 6.11 6.28
C ALA A 343 -3.87 4.88 6.87
N TYR A 344 -4.84 4.29 6.16
CA TYR A 344 -5.46 3.02 6.53
C TYR A 344 -4.43 1.89 6.62
N ILE A 345 -3.61 1.71 5.59
CA ILE A 345 -2.54 0.69 5.60
C ILE A 345 -1.62 0.90 6.81
N GLY A 346 -1.19 2.15 7.06
CA GLY A 346 -0.38 2.50 8.21
C GLY A 346 -1.02 2.07 9.54
N ALA A 347 -2.31 2.37 9.73
CA ALA A 347 -3.06 1.99 10.92
C ALA A 347 -3.15 0.47 11.13
N VAL A 348 -3.29 -0.30 10.04
CA VAL A 348 -3.30 -1.77 10.11
C VAL A 348 -1.97 -2.34 10.60
N PHE A 349 -0.84 -1.68 10.27
CA PHE A 349 0.50 -2.08 10.70
C PHE A 349 0.89 -1.60 12.11
N THR A 350 0.28 -0.52 12.63
CA THR A 350 0.65 0.03 13.95
C THR A 350 -0.25 -0.43 15.09
N GLY A 351 -1.50 -0.80 14.80
CA GLY A 351 -2.45 -1.25 15.83
C GLY A 351 -3.55 -2.15 15.31
N GLY A 352 -3.36 -2.75 14.13
CA GLY A 352 -4.32 -3.65 13.50
C GLY A 352 -3.80 -5.08 13.35
N GLY A 353 -4.40 -5.84 12.43
CA GLY A 353 -4.11 -7.26 12.22
C GLY A 353 -2.65 -7.60 11.87
N LEU A 354 -1.84 -6.62 11.45
CA LEU A 354 -0.44 -6.79 11.06
C LEU A 354 0.57 -6.16 12.04
N GLU A 355 0.14 -5.72 13.22
CA GLU A 355 1.02 -5.10 14.23
C GLU A 355 2.25 -5.96 14.54
N HIS A 356 2.07 -7.27 14.62
CA HIS A 356 3.14 -8.23 14.88
C HIS A 356 4.23 -8.24 13.78
N VAL A 357 3.87 -7.97 12.51
CA VAL A 357 4.84 -7.82 11.42
C VAL A 357 5.55 -6.48 11.56
N GLY A 358 4.82 -5.40 11.85
CA GLY A 358 5.39 -4.07 12.07
C GLY A 358 6.44 -4.05 13.18
N ARG A 359 6.13 -4.67 14.33
CA ARG A 359 7.07 -4.82 15.44
C ARG A 359 8.33 -5.62 15.10
N ALA A 360 8.20 -6.65 14.27
CA ALA A 360 9.35 -7.46 13.84
C ALA A 360 10.31 -6.67 12.94
N TYR A 361 9.79 -5.77 12.09
CA TYR A 361 10.64 -4.85 11.32
C TYR A 361 11.28 -3.80 12.22
N ALA A 362 10.52 -3.24 13.16
CA ALA A 362 11.03 -2.25 14.12
C ALA A 362 12.13 -2.80 15.03
N SER A 363 12.20 -4.12 15.25
CA SER A 363 13.26 -4.73 16.07
C SER A 363 14.64 -4.74 15.39
N GLY A 364 14.72 -4.45 14.09
CA GLY A 364 15.96 -4.56 13.30
C GLY A 364 16.46 -6.00 13.12
N ASN A 365 15.72 -7.01 13.57
CA ASN A 365 16.10 -8.41 13.47
C ASN A 365 15.63 -9.03 12.15
N VAL A 366 16.54 -9.14 11.19
CA VAL A 366 16.29 -9.69 9.84
C VAL A 366 15.63 -11.07 9.87
N LEU A 367 16.05 -11.97 10.77
CA LEU A 367 15.50 -13.32 10.83
C LEU A 367 14.07 -13.33 11.37
N GLU A 368 13.80 -12.47 12.35
CA GLU A 368 12.47 -12.32 12.94
C GLU A 368 11.49 -11.70 11.93
N ALA A 369 11.87 -10.59 11.31
CA ALA A 369 11.09 -9.93 10.25
C ALA A 369 10.79 -10.90 9.10
N ALA A 370 11.81 -11.61 8.60
CA ALA A 370 11.65 -12.59 7.53
C ALA A 370 10.72 -13.75 7.94
N TRP A 371 10.79 -14.22 9.18
CA TRP A 371 9.90 -15.26 9.67
C TRP A 371 8.44 -14.81 9.71
N PHE A 372 8.16 -13.62 10.25
CA PHE A 372 6.79 -13.11 10.34
C PHE A 372 6.20 -12.77 8.97
N THR A 373 6.98 -12.14 8.08
CA THR A 373 6.59 -11.94 6.68
C THR A 373 6.30 -13.28 5.99
N TRP A 374 7.19 -14.27 6.13
CA TRP A 374 6.99 -15.59 5.54
C TRP A 374 5.74 -16.27 6.10
N LYS A 375 5.55 -16.28 7.42
CA LYS A 375 4.37 -16.85 8.07
C LYS A 375 3.09 -16.23 7.52
N ASN A 376 3.02 -14.90 7.44
CA ASN A 376 1.86 -14.19 6.91
C ASN A 376 1.61 -14.57 5.44
N ASN A 377 2.59 -14.38 4.56
CA ASN A 377 2.38 -14.53 3.12
C ASN A 377 2.25 -16.01 2.69
N PHE A 378 2.99 -16.92 3.31
CA PHE A 378 2.92 -18.35 3.00
C PHE A 378 1.79 -19.06 3.75
N LEU A 379 1.82 -19.06 5.09
CA LEU A 379 0.87 -19.87 5.85
C LEU A 379 -0.53 -19.26 5.77
N GLU A 380 -0.67 -17.99 6.14
CA GLU A 380 -1.98 -17.36 6.26
C GLU A 380 -2.57 -17.08 4.87
N GLU A 381 -1.85 -16.33 4.03
CA GLU A 381 -2.39 -15.88 2.76
C GLU A 381 -2.45 -16.96 1.68
N THR A 382 -1.40 -17.79 1.56
CA THR A 382 -1.34 -18.82 0.51
C THR A 382 -1.99 -20.13 0.95
N VAL A 383 -1.59 -20.71 2.09
CA VAL A 383 -2.09 -22.02 2.51
C VAL A 383 -3.52 -21.92 3.02
N LEU A 384 -3.76 -21.11 4.06
CA LEU A 384 -5.08 -21.03 4.70
C LEU A 384 -6.11 -20.32 3.81
N ASN A 385 -5.81 -19.09 3.40
CA ASN A 385 -6.77 -18.20 2.74
C ASN A 385 -6.93 -18.45 1.23
N THR A 386 -5.99 -19.15 0.59
CA THR A 386 -6.11 -19.51 -0.84
C THR A 386 -6.37 -20.99 -1.04
N VAL A 387 -5.45 -21.86 -0.61
CA VAL A 387 -5.52 -23.30 -0.93
C VAL A 387 -6.58 -24.03 -0.11
N LEU A 388 -6.55 -23.92 1.21
CA LEU A 388 -7.49 -24.63 2.08
C LEU A 388 -8.92 -24.13 1.88
N LEU A 389 -9.11 -22.81 1.74
CA LEU A 389 -10.39 -22.20 1.41
C LEU A 389 -10.99 -22.76 0.09
N SER A 390 -10.15 -23.22 -0.82
CA SER A 390 -10.54 -23.77 -2.13
C SER A 390 -10.54 -25.31 -2.20
N LEU A 391 -10.45 -26.02 -1.06
CA LEU A 391 -10.52 -27.49 -1.06
C LEU A 391 -11.92 -27.99 -1.44
N PHE A 392 -12.96 -27.28 -0.99
CA PHE A 392 -14.31 -27.45 -1.52
C PHE A 392 -14.36 -27.06 -3.00
N PRO A 393 -15.28 -27.59 -3.81
CA PRO A 393 -15.28 -27.45 -5.29
C PRO A 393 -15.46 -26.01 -5.82
N LEU A 394 -15.33 -24.99 -4.97
CA LEU A 394 -15.34 -23.59 -5.32
C LEU A 394 -13.92 -23.05 -5.18
N ALA A 395 -13.38 -22.47 -6.25
CA ALA A 395 -12.07 -21.83 -6.27
C ALA A 395 -12.09 -20.47 -5.54
N LEU A 396 -12.60 -20.43 -4.30
CA LEU A 396 -12.82 -19.21 -3.51
C LEU A 396 -11.53 -18.43 -3.24
N GLY A 397 -10.39 -19.13 -3.17
CA GLY A 397 -9.07 -18.50 -3.07
C GLY A 397 -8.75 -17.58 -4.25
N VAL A 398 -9.33 -17.80 -5.43
CA VAL A 398 -9.19 -16.87 -6.58
C VAL A 398 -9.92 -15.56 -6.30
N VAL A 399 -11.10 -15.61 -5.69
CA VAL A 399 -11.87 -14.40 -5.34
C VAL A 399 -11.13 -13.62 -4.25
N LYS A 400 -10.62 -14.31 -3.23
CA LYS A 400 -9.79 -13.71 -2.20
C LYS A 400 -8.54 -13.04 -2.81
N ASN A 401 -7.81 -13.72 -3.69
CA ASN A 401 -6.62 -13.13 -4.31
C ASN A 401 -6.95 -12.02 -5.30
N ALA A 402 -8.11 -12.05 -5.97
CA ALA A 402 -8.58 -10.91 -6.75
C ALA A 402 -8.72 -9.66 -5.87
N PHE A 403 -9.28 -9.80 -4.66
CA PHE A 403 -9.34 -8.72 -3.68
C PHE A 403 -7.94 -8.30 -3.19
N THR A 404 -7.04 -9.25 -2.90
CA THR A 404 -5.64 -8.94 -2.57
C THR A 404 -4.96 -8.13 -3.66
N PHE A 405 -5.10 -8.49 -4.94
CA PHE A 405 -4.52 -7.72 -6.05
C PHE A 405 -5.13 -6.32 -6.16
N LEU A 406 -6.42 -6.13 -5.85
CA LEU A 406 -7.02 -4.80 -5.79
C LEU A 406 -6.42 -3.95 -4.66
N LEU A 407 -6.33 -4.49 -3.44
CA LEU A 407 -5.77 -3.77 -2.28
C LEU A 407 -4.29 -3.44 -2.46
N VAL A 408 -3.50 -4.44 -2.88
CA VAL A 408 -2.07 -4.26 -3.16
C VAL A 408 -1.88 -3.27 -4.30
N GLY A 409 -2.70 -3.34 -5.35
CA GLY A 409 -2.64 -2.39 -6.48
C GLY A 409 -2.93 -0.96 -6.04
N ALA A 410 -3.92 -0.76 -5.17
CA ALA A 410 -4.23 0.53 -4.58
C ALA A 410 -3.08 1.05 -3.70
N GLY A 411 -2.52 0.20 -2.83
CA GLY A 411 -1.43 0.59 -1.91
C GLY A 411 -0.10 0.88 -2.61
N LEU A 412 0.12 0.25 -3.76
CA LEU A 412 1.33 0.43 -4.57
C LEU A 412 1.26 1.60 -5.55
N ALA A 413 0.18 2.37 -5.55
CA ALA A 413 0.06 3.54 -6.42
C ALA A 413 1.24 4.50 -6.19
N PRO A 414 2.04 4.82 -7.23
CA PRO A 414 3.19 5.70 -7.10
C PRO A 414 2.72 7.15 -7.09
N VAL A 415 1.94 7.54 -6.08
CA VAL A 415 1.35 8.88 -5.94
C VAL A 415 2.13 9.76 -4.96
N TRP A 416 2.99 9.17 -4.14
CA TRP A 416 3.80 9.86 -3.13
C TRP A 416 5.27 9.91 -3.53
N VAL A 417 5.91 11.01 -3.16
CA VAL A 417 7.34 11.21 -3.33
C VAL A 417 8.12 10.06 -2.66
N GLY A 418 9.22 9.64 -3.29
CA GLY A 418 10.12 8.62 -2.75
C GLY A 418 9.63 7.17 -2.90
N ARG A 419 8.34 6.95 -3.18
CA ARG A 419 7.78 5.60 -3.41
C ARG A 419 8.49 4.87 -4.54
N SER A 420 8.84 5.58 -5.62
CA SER A 420 9.58 4.98 -6.74
C SER A 420 10.94 4.43 -6.30
N GLY A 421 11.62 5.11 -5.38
CA GLY A 421 12.90 4.67 -4.80
C GLY A 421 12.71 3.41 -3.95
N THR A 422 11.71 3.41 -3.05
CA THR A 422 11.34 2.22 -2.27
C THR A 422 11.02 1.03 -3.18
N TYR A 423 10.24 1.25 -4.24
CA TYR A 423 9.90 0.19 -5.20
C TYR A 423 11.11 -0.32 -5.96
N ALA A 424 12.10 0.50 -6.30
CA ALA A 424 13.30 0.02 -7.00
C ALA A 424 14.00 -1.13 -6.24
N PHE A 425 13.97 -1.11 -4.90
CA PHE A 425 14.51 -2.17 -4.05
C PHE A 425 13.47 -3.26 -3.76
N HIS A 426 12.26 -2.86 -3.40
CA HIS A 426 11.22 -3.75 -2.89
C HIS A 426 10.45 -4.52 -4.00
N VAL A 427 10.56 -4.10 -5.26
CA VAL A 427 9.86 -4.72 -6.39
C VAL A 427 10.14 -6.22 -6.54
N VAL A 428 11.33 -6.69 -6.14
CA VAL A 428 11.69 -8.13 -6.18
C VAL A 428 10.76 -8.94 -5.29
N THR A 429 10.61 -8.56 -4.01
CA THR A 429 9.71 -9.24 -3.09
C THR A 429 8.29 -9.19 -3.61
N MET A 430 7.82 -8.00 -3.96
CA MET A 430 6.45 -7.80 -4.44
C MET A 430 6.09 -8.70 -5.63
N ILE A 431 6.94 -8.76 -6.67
CA ILE A 431 6.63 -9.59 -7.85
C ILE A 431 6.66 -11.08 -7.49
N LEU A 432 7.58 -11.53 -6.62
CA LEU A 432 7.64 -12.93 -6.22
C LEU A 432 6.37 -13.35 -5.48
N GLU A 433 5.87 -12.51 -4.58
CA GLU A 433 4.62 -12.76 -3.85
C GLU A 433 3.41 -12.82 -4.77
N LEU A 434 3.26 -11.82 -5.66
CA LEU A 434 2.16 -11.77 -6.62
C LEU A 434 2.19 -12.96 -7.59
N GLU A 435 3.37 -13.39 -8.05
CA GLU A 435 3.51 -14.59 -8.89
C GLU A 435 3.11 -15.87 -8.15
N ILE A 436 3.37 -15.97 -6.84
CA ILE A 436 2.92 -17.10 -6.02
C ILE A 436 1.41 -17.08 -5.82
N TYR A 437 0.80 -15.92 -5.60
CA TYR A 437 -0.66 -15.81 -5.52
C TYR A 437 -1.34 -16.15 -6.87
N ALA A 438 -0.74 -15.75 -7.99
CA ALA A 438 -1.22 -16.14 -9.32
C ALA A 438 -1.11 -17.66 -9.55
N LEU A 439 0.01 -18.27 -9.15
CA LEU A 439 0.22 -19.72 -9.20
C LEU A 439 -0.76 -20.50 -8.32
N ALA A 440 -0.96 -20.05 -7.08
CA ALA A 440 -1.91 -20.66 -6.15
C ALA A 440 -3.34 -20.58 -6.70
N SER A 441 -3.73 -19.42 -7.23
CA SER A 441 -5.02 -19.21 -7.89
C SER A 441 -5.22 -20.13 -9.11
N PHE A 442 -4.17 -20.32 -9.91
CA PHE A 442 -4.17 -21.29 -11.00
C PHE A 442 -4.37 -22.73 -10.49
N ALA A 443 -3.61 -23.14 -9.47
CA ALA A 443 -3.63 -24.49 -8.93
C ALA A 443 -5.00 -24.86 -8.33
N VAL A 444 -5.61 -23.96 -7.55
CA VAL A 444 -6.95 -24.18 -6.98
C VAL A 444 -8.04 -24.21 -8.05
N THR A 445 -7.88 -23.44 -9.13
CA THR A 445 -8.79 -23.52 -10.28
C THR A 445 -8.66 -24.86 -11.00
N ALA A 446 -7.43 -25.32 -11.23
CA ALA A 446 -7.18 -26.64 -11.81
C ALA A 446 -7.74 -27.78 -10.94
N TRP A 447 -7.61 -27.67 -9.61
CA TRP A 447 -8.24 -28.56 -8.63
C TRP A 447 -9.76 -28.57 -8.79
N ALA A 448 -10.41 -27.42 -8.74
CA ALA A 448 -11.87 -27.32 -8.88
C ALA A 448 -12.36 -27.96 -10.19
N LEU A 449 -11.68 -27.69 -11.32
CA LEU A 449 -12.02 -28.31 -12.61
C LEU A 449 -11.93 -29.84 -12.59
N ARG A 450 -10.94 -30.41 -11.88
CA ARG A 450 -10.77 -31.86 -11.73
C ARG A 450 -11.85 -32.45 -10.83
N VAL A 451 -12.21 -31.76 -9.75
CA VAL A 451 -13.31 -32.16 -8.85
C VAL A 451 -14.65 -32.16 -9.60
N PHE A 452 -14.96 -31.11 -10.36
CA PHE A 452 -16.15 -31.08 -11.21
C PHE A 452 -16.17 -32.20 -12.25
N ALA A 453 -15.02 -32.49 -12.89
CA ALA A 453 -14.93 -33.59 -13.84
C ALA A 453 -15.22 -34.95 -13.18
N PHE A 454 -14.73 -35.16 -11.95
CA PHE A 454 -15.00 -36.37 -11.17
C PHE A 454 -16.48 -36.52 -10.82
N PHE A 455 -17.13 -35.46 -10.32
CA PHE A 455 -18.56 -35.51 -10.00
C PHE A 455 -19.44 -35.74 -11.24
N ARG A 456 -19.06 -35.18 -12.40
CA ARG A 456 -19.84 -35.31 -13.64
C ARG A 456 -19.76 -36.72 -14.25
N LYS A 457 -18.58 -37.34 -14.20
CA LYS A 457 -18.33 -38.67 -14.78
C LYS A 457 -17.38 -39.45 -13.87
N PRO A 458 -17.88 -40.03 -12.77
CA PRO A 458 -17.05 -40.81 -11.86
C PRO A 458 -16.49 -42.04 -12.58
N GLY A 459 -15.21 -42.31 -12.38
CA GLY A 459 -14.50 -43.41 -13.02
C GLY A 459 -13.03 -43.42 -12.63
N SER A 460 -12.32 -44.52 -12.96
CA SER A 460 -10.90 -44.69 -12.61
C SER A 460 -10.02 -43.54 -13.15
N GLY A 461 -10.23 -43.12 -14.39
CA GLY A 461 -9.50 -41.98 -14.98
C GLY A 461 -9.76 -40.67 -14.24
N ALA A 462 -10.99 -40.41 -13.82
CA ALA A 462 -11.34 -39.22 -13.05
C ALA A 462 -10.73 -39.24 -11.64
N PHE A 463 -10.66 -40.43 -11.01
CA PHE A 463 -9.99 -40.62 -9.72
C PHE A 463 -8.48 -40.34 -9.81
N TRP A 464 -7.79 -40.86 -10.83
CA TRP A 464 -6.39 -40.50 -11.08
C TRP A 464 -6.21 -39.01 -11.38
N GLY A 465 -7.21 -38.41 -12.04
CA GLY A 465 -7.31 -36.97 -12.24
C GLY A 465 -7.34 -36.19 -10.93
N LEU A 466 -8.10 -36.65 -9.92
CA LEU A 466 -8.11 -36.06 -8.57
C LEU A 466 -6.76 -36.21 -7.87
N LEU A 467 -6.16 -37.40 -7.91
CA LEU A 467 -4.86 -37.63 -7.28
C LEU A 467 -3.76 -36.73 -7.89
N THR A 468 -3.82 -36.52 -9.21
CA THR A 468 -2.96 -35.54 -9.88
C THR A 468 -3.23 -34.13 -9.36
N GLY A 469 -4.50 -33.75 -9.17
CA GLY A 469 -4.87 -32.48 -8.56
C GLY A 469 -4.29 -32.28 -7.15
N VAL A 470 -4.36 -33.31 -6.29
CA VAL A 470 -3.73 -33.27 -4.96
C VAL A 470 -2.22 -33.06 -5.06
N ARG A 471 -1.55 -33.73 -6.00
CA ARG A 471 -0.11 -33.54 -6.23
C ARG A 471 0.22 -32.14 -6.75
N VAL A 472 -0.64 -31.56 -7.60
CA VAL A 472 -0.51 -30.16 -8.06
C VAL A 472 -0.61 -29.20 -6.87
N LEU A 473 -1.59 -29.38 -5.98
CA LEU A 473 -1.73 -28.56 -4.77
C LEU A 473 -0.53 -28.71 -3.83
N GLY A 474 -0.10 -29.94 -3.55
CA GLY A 474 1.09 -30.20 -2.72
C GLY A 474 2.37 -29.62 -3.31
N GLY A 475 2.56 -29.75 -4.62
CA GLY A 475 3.65 -29.11 -5.35
C GLY A 475 3.60 -27.59 -5.26
N THR A 476 2.39 -27.01 -5.36
CA THR A 476 2.17 -25.55 -5.26
C THR A 476 2.53 -25.03 -3.88
N ILE A 477 2.07 -25.69 -2.82
CA ILE A 477 2.37 -25.31 -1.43
C ILE A 477 3.88 -25.32 -1.20
N LEU A 478 4.58 -26.40 -1.58
CA LEU A 478 6.01 -26.49 -1.34
C LEU A 478 6.80 -25.45 -2.16
N TYR A 479 6.43 -25.25 -3.42
CA TYR A 479 7.06 -24.25 -4.28
C TYR A 479 6.83 -22.82 -3.76
N ALA A 480 5.59 -22.50 -3.36
CA ALA A 480 5.22 -21.24 -2.75
C ALA A 480 6.03 -20.97 -1.47
N GLY A 481 6.12 -21.95 -0.57
CA GLY A 481 6.87 -21.80 0.68
C GLY A 481 8.36 -21.48 0.45
N LEU A 482 8.98 -22.07 -0.57
CA LEU A 482 10.38 -21.80 -0.93
C LEU A 482 10.57 -20.40 -1.53
N VAL A 483 9.71 -20.01 -2.48
CA VAL A 483 9.82 -18.69 -3.14
C VAL A 483 9.51 -17.57 -2.16
N LEU A 484 8.46 -17.72 -1.34
CA LEU A 484 8.10 -16.73 -0.33
C LEU A 484 9.13 -16.64 0.80
N ALA A 485 9.83 -17.73 1.14
CA ALA A 485 10.93 -17.66 2.11
C ALA A 485 12.09 -16.82 1.58
N ALA A 486 12.42 -16.98 0.29
CA ALA A 486 13.44 -16.16 -0.35
C ALA A 486 13.00 -14.69 -0.46
N ALA A 487 11.74 -14.44 -0.80
CA ALA A 487 11.16 -13.09 -0.87
C ALA A 487 11.17 -12.38 0.50
N ALA A 488 10.71 -13.06 1.55
CA ALA A 488 10.67 -12.52 2.90
C ALA A 488 12.07 -12.24 3.47
N PHE A 489 13.04 -13.11 3.19
CA PHE A 489 14.42 -12.87 3.60
C PHE A 489 15.03 -11.67 2.85
N TYR A 490 14.82 -11.57 1.54
CA TYR A 490 15.27 -10.43 0.77
C TYR A 490 14.62 -9.12 1.25
N GLU A 491 13.32 -9.14 1.53
CA GLU A 491 12.58 -7.99 2.06
C GLU A 491 13.15 -7.53 3.41
N ALA A 492 13.31 -8.45 4.35
CA ALA A 492 13.87 -8.15 5.67
C ALA A 492 15.28 -7.54 5.57
N VAL A 493 16.15 -8.13 4.74
CA VAL A 493 17.51 -7.60 4.52
C VAL A 493 17.48 -6.20 3.91
N THR A 494 16.61 -5.98 2.92
CA THR A 494 16.59 -4.70 2.20
C THR A 494 15.92 -3.59 2.98
N LEU A 495 14.79 -3.85 3.66
CA LEU A 495 14.10 -2.85 4.46
C LEU A 495 14.92 -2.49 5.70
N ILE A 496 15.39 -3.46 6.48
CA ILE A 496 16.20 -3.18 7.69
C ILE A 496 17.54 -2.56 7.29
N GLY A 497 18.18 -3.06 6.23
CA GLY A 497 19.46 -2.50 5.76
C GLY A 497 19.36 -1.11 5.11
N THR A 498 18.15 -0.60 4.88
CA THR A 498 17.90 0.75 4.36
C THR A 498 17.20 1.67 5.37
N MET A 499 16.85 1.16 6.55
CA MET A 499 16.46 2.00 7.68
C MET A 499 17.70 2.79 8.14
N PRO A 500 17.55 4.10 8.39
CA PRO A 500 18.65 4.96 8.84
C PRO A 500 19.24 4.54 10.18
#